data_AF-A0A921ZD18-F1
#
_entry.id   AF-A0A921ZD18-F1
#
_cell.length_a   1.000
_cell.length_b   1.000
_cell.length_c   1.000
_cell.angle_alpha   90.00
_cell.angle_beta   90.00
_cell.angle_gamma   90.00
#
_symmetry.space_group_name_H-M   'P 1'
#
loop_
_entity.id
_entity.type
_entity.pdbx_description
1 polymer ?
#
loop_
_entity_poly.entity_id
_entity_poly.type
_entity_poly.pdbx_seq_one_letter_code
_entity_poly.pdbx_strand_id
1 'polypeptide(L)'
;MMNSFHNTVKYLRMLPIKNSLKTIPERKPNFIANLSIAKSEIAANSGVLSLSPRTIGLEITDKQRLPRIKEAPIPYVPIINPRSILPLIDSEWRRDEVGLPAVRQEEVQAARLIVIRKKKMKKHQRRKLWKRMRHRWARVRQRRRQIKEKIFQNELLALIKQANEFSAEGYVADKLERANHTPLPTRWKHKRLPEFIIRQLLGIDKKINYKHTDVYKA
;
A
#
# COMPACT_ATOMS: atom_id res chain seq x y z
N MET A 1 48.23 -33.87 -26.11
CA MET A 1 47.40 -34.71 -27.00
C MET A 1 45.94 -34.50 -26.63
N MET A 2 45.14 -34.03 -27.59
CA MET A 2 43.72 -33.69 -27.44
C MET A 2 42.85 -34.94 -27.64
N ASN A 3 41.84 -35.14 -26.80
CA ASN A 3 40.70 -36.04 -27.02
C ASN A 3 39.47 -35.37 -26.38
N SER A 4 38.64 -34.66 -27.14
CA SER A 4 37.50 -35.14 -27.94
C SER A 4 36.18 -35.17 -27.15
N PHE A 5 35.68 -33.98 -26.79
CA PHE A 5 34.27 -33.79 -26.43
C PHE A 5 33.42 -33.81 -27.69
N HIS A 6 32.98 -34.99 -28.13
CA HIS A 6 31.92 -35.14 -29.11
C HIS A 6 30.93 -36.22 -28.66
N ASN A 7 29.64 -35.90 -28.87
CA ASN A 7 28.44 -36.69 -28.64
C ASN A 7 27.89 -36.72 -27.20
N THR A 8 26.83 -35.93 -26.99
CA THR A 8 25.52 -36.41 -26.48
C THR A 8 24.53 -35.23 -26.39
N VAL A 9 24.08 -34.72 -27.54
CA VAL A 9 22.85 -33.91 -27.61
C VAL A 9 22.02 -34.45 -28.77
N LYS A 10 21.36 -35.61 -28.56
CA LYS A 10 20.54 -36.27 -29.60
C LYS A 10 19.09 -36.53 -29.18
N TYR A 11 18.56 -35.86 -28.16
CA TYR A 11 17.20 -36.14 -27.67
C TYR A 11 16.25 -34.95 -27.56
N LEU A 12 16.68 -33.71 -27.84
CA LEU A 12 15.75 -32.58 -27.86
C LEU A 12 15.22 -32.36 -29.28
N ARG A 13 14.30 -33.23 -29.72
CA ARG A 13 13.37 -32.88 -30.80
C ARG A 13 12.46 -31.77 -30.28
N MET A 14 12.83 -30.53 -30.58
CA MET A 14 11.96 -29.37 -30.40
C MET A 14 10.75 -29.53 -31.33
N LEU A 15 9.59 -29.89 -30.78
CA LEU A 15 8.34 -29.83 -31.52
C LEU A 15 7.98 -28.36 -31.78
N PRO A 16 7.54 -27.98 -32.99
CA PRO A 16 7.16 -26.61 -33.29
C PRO A 16 5.88 -26.25 -32.51
N ILE A 17 6.01 -25.36 -31.53
CA ILE A 17 4.94 -24.84 -30.66
C ILE A 17 3.74 -24.29 -31.47
N LYS A 18 3.96 -23.89 -32.73
CA LYS A 18 2.93 -23.37 -33.62
C LYS A 18 1.82 -24.39 -33.93
N ASN A 19 2.09 -25.69 -33.82
CA ASN A 19 1.10 -26.72 -34.17
C ASN A 19 0.24 -27.17 -32.98
N SER A 20 0.67 -26.95 -31.73
CA SER A 20 -0.06 -27.44 -30.54
C SER A 20 -1.19 -26.53 -30.06
N LEU A 21 -1.29 -25.30 -30.58
CA LEU A 21 -2.29 -24.31 -30.14
C LEU A 21 -3.62 -24.37 -30.92
N LYS A 22 -3.78 -25.31 -31.86
CA LYS A 22 -4.97 -25.38 -32.74
C LYS A 22 -6.09 -26.32 -32.29
N THR A 23 -5.96 -27.00 -31.14
CA THR A 23 -6.90 -28.07 -30.73
C THR A 23 -7.95 -27.66 -29.69
N ILE A 24 -7.97 -26.40 -29.23
CA ILE A 24 -8.96 -25.94 -28.25
C ILE A 24 -10.01 -25.08 -28.96
N PRO A 25 -11.27 -25.55 -29.12
CA PRO A 25 -12.34 -24.69 -29.60
C PRO A 25 -12.62 -23.62 -28.53
N GLU A 26 -12.49 -22.34 -28.91
CA GLU A 26 -12.80 -21.20 -28.03
C GLU A 26 -14.29 -21.20 -27.69
N ARG A 27 -14.62 -21.60 -26.46
CA ARG A 27 -15.99 -21.52 -25.94
C ARG A 27 -16.28 -20.06 -25.57
N LYS A 28 -16.92 -19.32 -26.48
CA LYS A 28 -17.43 -17.97 -26.19
C LYS A 28 -18.50 -18.06 -25.11
N PRO A 29 -18.44 -17.25 -24.04
CA PRO A 29 -19.49 -17.24 -23.02
C PRO A 29 -20.79 -16.70 -23.63
N ASN A 30 -21.89 -17.41 -23.42
CA ASN A 30 -23.23 -16.95 -23.78
C ASN A 30 -23.57 -15.73 -22.93
N PHE A 31 -23.40 -14.53 -23.49
CA PHE A 31 -23.92 -13.31 -22.88
C PHE A 31 -25.44 -13.38 -22.92
N ILE A 32 -26.07 -13.53 -21.75
CA ILE A 32 -27.50 -13.37 -21.57
C ILE A 32 -27.78 -11.88 -21.79
N ALA A 33 -28.35 -11.53 -22.95
CA ALA A 33 -28.49 -10.15 -23.40
C ALA A 33 -29.52 -9.31 -22.61
N ASN A 34 -30.31 -9.91 -21.72
CA ASN A 34 -31.47 -9.25 -21.12
C ASN A 34 -31.52 -9.45 -19.60
N LEU A 35 -30.71 -8.70 -18.86
CA LEU A 35 -31.09 -8.25 -17.52
C LEU A 35 -31.21 -6.73 -17.57
N SER A 36 -32.44 -6.24 -17.55
CA SER A 36 -32.75 -4.83 -17.35
C SER A 36 -32.28 -4.43 -15.95
N ILE A 37 -31.08 -3.84 -15.88
CA ILE A 37 -30.61 -3.18 -14.67
C ILE A 37 -31.48 -1.94 -14.51
N ALA A 38 -32.47 -2.04 -13.61
CA ALA A 38 -33.24 -0.90 -13.18
C ALA A 38 -32.26 0.17 -12.65
N LYS A 39 -32.20 1.31 -13.34
CA LYS A 39 -31.45 2.47 -12.88
C LYS A 39 -32.14 2.98 -11.61
N SER A 40 -31.56 2.70 -10.46
CA SER A 40 -31.92 3.39 -9.23
C SER A 40 -31.48 4.84 -9.37
N GLU A 41 -32.44 5.76 -9.41
CA GLU A 41 -32.27 7.22 -9.46
C GLU A 41 -31.78 7.79 -8.12
N ILE A 42 -30.74 7.18 -7.53
CA ILE A 42 -30.17 7.59 -6.26
C ILE A 42 -28.68 7.83 -6.48
N ALA A 43 -28.33 9.08 -6.78
CA ALA A 43 -27.06 9.77 -6.52
C ALA A 43 -26.72 10.79 -7.61
N ALA A 44 -27.57 11.81 -7.78
CA ALA A 44 -27.10 13.05 -8.38
C ALA A 44 -26.21 13.76 -7.36
N ASN A 45 -24.91 13.88 -7.63
CA ASN A 45 -23.85 14.58 -6.87
C ASN A 45 -22.94 13.75 -5.95
N SER A 46 -22.52 12.56 -6.37
CA SER A 46 -21.26 11.98 -5.90
C SER A 46 -20.37 11.72 -7.10
N GLY A 47 -19.12 12.22 -7.05
CA GLY A 47 -18.14 12.08 -8.12
C GLY A 47 -18.08 10.66 -8.68
N VAL A 48 -17.92 10.55 -10.00
CA VAL A 48 -17.96 9.28 -10.73
C VAL A 48 -16.89 8.34 -10.18
N LEU A 49 -17.31 7.37 -9.38
CA LEU A 49 -16.42 6.33 -8.84
C LEU A 49 -16.23 5.28 -9.93
N SER A 50 -15.01 5.19 -10.47
CA SER A 50 -14.64 4.10 -11.38
C SER A 50 -13.96 2.98 -10.59
N LEU A 51 -14.59 1.81 -10.55
CA LEU A 51 -14.05 0.63 -9.87
C LEU A 51 -13.35 -0.26 -10.91
N SER A 52 -12.03 -0.39 -10.81
CA SER A 52 -11.26 -1.38 -11.58
C SER A 52 -10.68 -2.44 -10.63
N PRO A 53 -10.36 -3.66 -11.10
CA PRO A 53 -9.95 -4.78 -10.24
C PRO A 53 -8.70 -4.55 -9.38
N ARG A 54 -7.97 -3.45 -9.57
CA ARG A 54 -6.76 -3.11 -8.81
C ARG A 54 -6.71 -1.68 -8.27
N THR A 55 -7.64 -0.81 -8.64
CA THR A 55 -7.66 0.59 -8.17
C THR A 55 -9.09 1.11 -8.12
N ILE A 56 -9.37 1.91 -7.09
CA ILE A 56 -10.54 2.78 -7.04
C ILE A 56 -10.10 4.11 -7.65
N GLY A 57 -10.61 4.43 -8.84
CA GLY A 57 -10.39 5.72 -9.49
C GLY A 57 -11.36 6.74 -8.89
N LEU A 58 -10.87 7.57 -7.98
CA LEU A 58 -11.60 8.71 -7.42
C LEU A 58 -11.16 9.96 -8.18
N GLU A 59 -11.98 10.43 -9.13
CA GLU A 59 -11.73 11.71 -9.80
C GLU A 59 -12.24 12.85 -8.91
N ILE A 60 -11.36 13.37 -8.06
CA ILE A 60 -11.63 14.59 -7.30
C ILE A 60 -11.52 15.75 -8.28
N THR A 61 -12.65 16.22 -8.78
CA THR A 61 -12.72 17.49 -9.51
C THR A 61 -12.56 18.62 -8.49
N ASP A 62 -11.31 19.02 -8.23
CA ASP A 62 -11.03 20.23 -7.49
C ASP A 62 -11.62 21.40 -8.27
N LYS A 63 -12.80 21.89 -7.85
CA LYS A 63 -13.34 23.16 -8.35
C LYS A 63 -12.27 24.22 -8.06
N GLN A 64 -11.65 24.73 -9.13
CA GLN A 64 -10.67 25.81 -9.02
C GLN A 64 -11.31 26.96 -8.24
N ARG A 65 -10.87 27.22 -7.01
CA ARG A 65 -11.23 28.44 -6.30
C ARG A 65 -10.58 29.59 -7.07
N LEU A 66 -11.38 30.29 -7.86
CA LEU A 66 -10.95 31.56 -8.46
C LEU A 66 -10.44 32.47 -7.33
N PRO A 67 -9.31 33.15 -7.50
CA PRO A 67 -8.80 34.06 -6.49
C PRO A 67 -9.85 35.14 -6.23
N ARG A 68 -10.13 35.44 -4.94
CA ARG A 68 -10.95 36.59 -4.55
C ARG A 68 -10.48 37.81 -5.35
N ILE A 69 -11.41 38.45 -6.04
CA ILE A 69 -11.20 39.70 -6.76
C ILE A 69 -10.48 40.65 -5.79
N LYS A 70 -9.23 40.99 -6.10
CA LYS A 70 -8.50 42.03 -5.38
C LYS A 70 -9.07 43.33 -5.89
N GLU A 71 -10.02 43.91 -5.17
CA GLU A 71 -10.45 45.27 -5.44
C GLU A 71 -9.21 46.18 -5.39
N ALA A 72 -9.02 47.00 -6.42
CA ALA A 72 -7.92 47.94 -6.47
C ALA A 72 -8.09 48.95 -5.31
N PRO A 73 -7.00 49.36 -4.64
CA PRO A 73 -7.09 50.37 -3.60
C PRO A 73 -7.67 51.66 -4.19
N ILE A 74 -8.58 52.30 -3.47
CA ILE A 74 -9.18 53.58 -3.85
C ILE A 74 -8.03 54.60 -4.02
N PRO A 75 -7.94 55.31 -5.16
CA PRO A 75 -6.86 56.26 -5.38
C PRO A 75 -6.96 57.41 -4.37
N TYR A 76 -5.82 57.73 -3.75
CA TYR A 76 -5.70 58.84 -2.81
C TYR A 76 -5.93 60.17 -3.53
N VAL A 77 -6.91 60.95 -3.06
CA VAL A 77 -7.12 62.34 -3.50
C VAL A 77 -6.53 63.24 -2.41
N PRO A 78 -5.47 64.01 -2.71
CA PRO A 78 -4.88 64.91 -1.72
C PRO A 78 -5.87 66.03 -1.37
N ILE A 79 -6.06 66.28 -0.07
CA ILE A 79 -6.82 67.42 0.42
C ILE A 79 -5.96 68.68 0.22
N ILE A 80 -6.33 69.51 -0.75
CA ILE A 80 -5.60 70.73 -1.11
C ILE A 80 -5.97 71.85 -0.14
N ASN A 81 -4.97 72.41 0.54
CA ASN A 81 -5.14 73.62 1.35
C ASN A 81 -5.27 74.83 0.40
N PRO A 82 -6.34 75.63 0.45
CA PRO A 82 -6.66 76.65 -0.56
C PRO A 82 -5.67 77.83 -0.64
N ARG A 83 -4.57 77.84 0.14
CA ARG A 83 -3.60 78.94 0.20
C ARG A 83 -2.19 78.64 -0.34
N SER A 84 -1.90 77.45 -0.86
CA SER A 84 -0.59 77.18 -1.48
C SER A 84 -0.60 77.54 -2.96
N ILE A 85 -0.14 78.74 -3.31
CA ILE A 85 0.22 79.13 -4.69
C ILE A 85 1.64 78.61 -4.95
N LEU A 86 1.78 77.30 -5.14
CA LEU A 86 2.92 76.75 -5.86
C LEU A 86 2.41 76.37 -7.24
N PRO A 87 3.16 76.62 -8.32
CA PRO A 87 2.77 76.09 -9.61
C PRO A 87 2.61 74.59 -9.42
N LEU A 88 1.42 74.05 -9.76
CA LEU A 88 1.28 72.63 -9.95
C LEU A 88 2.37 72.27 -10.96
N ILE A 89 3.43 71.64 -10.47
CA ILE A 89 4.30 70.87 -11.33
C ILE A 89 3.36 69.78 -11.81
N ASP A 90 2.82 70.00 -13.01
CA ASP A 90 2.23 68.97 -13.83
C ASP A 90 3.39 68.02 -14.14
N SER A 91 3.75 67.22 -13.14
CA SER A 91 4.51 66.02 -13.37
C SER A 91 3.49 65.09 -14.00
N GLU A 92 3.27 65.31 -15.29
CA GLU A 92 2.94 64.27 -16.25
C GLU A 92 3.88 63.12 -15.93
N TRP A 93 3.40 62.28 -15.02
CA TRP A 93 3.97 60.99 -14.71
C TRP A 93 3.99 60.29 -16.05
N ARG A 94 5.19 60.20 -16.65
CA ARG A 94 5.44 59.53 -17.93
C ARG A 94 4.90 58.11 -17.80
N ARG A 95 3.63 57.91 -18.16
CA ARG A 95 2.97 56.59 -18.23
C ARG A 95 3.41 55.81 -19.47
N ASP A 96 4.29 56.40 -20.29
CA ASP A 96 4.71 55.87 -21.58
C ASP A 96 6.13 55.30 -21.59
N GLU A 97 6.84 55.32 -20.45
CA GLU A 97 8.14 54.64 -20.35
C GLU A 97 7.93 53.21 -19.83
N VAL A 98 7.99 52.24 -20.75
CA VAL A 98 8.09 50.81 -20.41
C VAL A 98 9.49 50.56 -19.84
N GLY A 99 9.66 50.86 -18.55
CA GLY A 99 10.83 50.42 -17.80
C GLY A 99 10.92 48.90 -17.80
N LEU A 100 12.12 48.35 -17.96
CA LEU A 100 12.37 46.92 -17.76
C LEU A 100 11.82 46.51 -16.38
N PRO A 101 11.08 45.39 -16.27
CA PRO A 101 10.55 44.95 -14.99
C PRO A 101 11.72 44.79 -14.01
N ALA A 102 11.56 45.32 -12.79
CA ALA A 102 12.59 45.25 -11.76
C ALA A 102 13.15 43.83 -11.67
N VAL A 103 14.48 43.70 -11.80
CA VAL A 103 15.18 42.41 -11.69
C VAL A 103 14.86 41.84 -10.32
N ARG A 104 13.90 40.92 -10.27
CA ARG A 104 13.57 40.19 -9.06
C ARG A 104 14.83 39.42 -8.70
N GLN A 105 15.51 39.83 -7.64
CA GLN A 105 16.60 39.06 -7.08
C GLN A 105 16.00 37.76 -6.57
N GLU A 106 16.00 36.72 -7.41
CA GLU A 106 15.55 35.39 -6.99
C GLU A 106 16.47 34.94 -5.86
N GLU A 107 15.89 34.66 -4.69
CA GLU A 107 16.64 34.12 -3.57
C GLU A 107 17.38 32.86 -4.04
N VAL A 108 18.72 32.91 -3.99
CA VAL A 108 19.56 31.77 -4.35
C VAL A 108 19.35 30.68 -3.29
N GLN A 109 18.37 29.79 -3.51
CA GLN A 109 18.00 28.68 -2.62
C GLN A 109 19.02 27.53 -2.69
N ALA A 110 20.30 27.84 -2.48
CA ALA A 110 21.41 26.88 -2.52
C ALA A 110 21.18 25.69 -1.57
N ALA A 111 20.57 25.93 -0.40
CA ALA A 111 20.21 24.88 0.55
C ALA A 111 19.24 23.84 -0.06
N ARG A 112 18.22 24.28 -0.83
CA ARG A 112 17.28 23.38 -1.51
C ARG A 112 17.97 22.59 -2.61
N LEU A 113 18.88 23.23 -3.37
CA LEU A 113 19.67 22.56 -4.39
C LEU A 113 20.56 21.45 -3.82
N ILE A 114 21.16 21.64 -2.64
CA ILE A 114 21.94 20.60 -1.95
C ILE A 114 21.05 19.40 -1.61
N VAL A 115 19.85 19.61 -1.07
CA VAL A 115 18.89 18.54 -0.76
C VAL A 115 18.49 17.78 -2.03
N ILE A 116 18.19 18.50 -3.11
CA ILE A 116 17.83 17.92 -4.41
C ILE A 116 19.00 17.08 -4.95
N ARG A 117 20.24 17.59 -4.90
CA ARG A 117 21.44 16.86 -5.35
C ARG A 117 21.69 15.60 -4.54
N LYS A 118 21.51 15.64 -3.21
CA LYS A 118 21.60 14.45 -2.34
C LYS A 118 20.54 13.41 -2.71
N LYS A 119 19.29 13.83 -2.90
CA LYS A 119 18.19 12.93 -3.34
C LYS A 119 18.46 12.35 -4.73
N LYS A 120 18.93 13.17 -5.67
CA LYS A 120 19.36 12.75 -7.02
C LYS A 120 20.44 11.68 -6.92
N MET A 121 21.47 11.91 -6.12
CA MET A 121 22.59 10.98 -5.97
C MET A 121 22.15 9.64 -5.37
N LYS A 122 21.33 9.65 -4.31
CA LYS A 122 20.75 8.42 -3.73
C LYS A 122 19.92 7.64 -4.74
N LYS A 123 19.09 8.33 -5.55
CA LYS A 123 18.29 7.70 -6.62
C LYS A 123 19.19 7.12 -7.72
N HIS A 124 20.22 7.84 -8.14
CA HIS A 124 21.19 7.39 -9.14
C HIS A 124 21.93 6.14 -8.67
N GLN A 125 22.48 6.15 -7.46
CA GLN A 125 23.18 5.01 -6.86
C GLN A 125 22.27 3.79 -6.72
N ARG A 126 21.02 4.00 -6.26
CA ARG A 126 20.00 2.94 -6.19
C ARG A 126 19.74 2.33 -7.57
N ARG A 127 19.50 3.15 -8.60
CA ARG A 127 19.31 2.65 -9.98
C ARG A 127 20.54 1.89 -10.50
N LYS A 128 21.76 2.35 -10.20
CA LYS A 128 23.01 1.66 -10.56
C LYS A 128 23.11 0.30 -9.87
N LEU A 129 22.76 0.22 -8.59
CA LEU A 129 22.66 -1.04 -7.86
C LEU A 129 21.61 -1.98 -8.47
N TRP A 130 20.45 -1.43 -8.86
CA TRP A 130 19.34 -2.21 -9.44
C TRP A 130 19.71 -2.86 -10.77
N LYS A 131 20.45 -2.13 -11.61
CA LYS A 131 20.99 -2.68 -12.86
C LYS A 131 22.01 -3.79 -12.59
N ARG A 132 22.97 -3.54 -11.69
CA ARG A 132 24.04 -4.50 -11.34
C ARG A 132 23.52 -5.78 -10.68
N MET A 133 22.50 -5.69 -9.82
CA MET A 133 21.98 -6.83 -9.04
C MET A 133 20.71 -7.45 -9.63
N ARG A 134 20.31 -7.08 -10.87
CA ARG A 134 19.02 -7.46 -11.49
C ARG A 134 18.69 -8.95 -11.34
N HIS A 135 19.64 -9.82 -11.70
CA HIS A 135 19.44 -11.28 -11.69
C HIS A 135 19.39 -11.85 -10.26
N ARG A 136 20.20 -11.33 -9.33
CA ARG A 136 20.14 -11.73 -7.92
C ARG A 136 18.77 -11.44 -7.32
N TRP A 137 18.22 -10.26 -7.60
CA TRP A 137 16.89 -9.91 -7.09
C TRP A 137 15.74 -10.61 -7.80
N ALA A 138 15.89 -10.92 -9.09
CA ALA A 138 14.95 -11.79 -9.78
C ALA A 138 14.86 -13.16 -9.10
N ARG A 139 16.00 -13.78 -8.77
CA ARG A 139 16.06 -15.05 -8.01
C ARG A 139 15.40 -14.94 -6.64
N VAL A 140 15.71 -13.89 -5.87
CA VAL A 140 15.09 -13.65 -4.55
C VAL A 140 13.57 -13.46 -4.67
N ARG A 141 13.11 -12.70 -5.68
CA ARG A 141 11.68 -12.49 -5.93
C ARG A 141 10.98 -13.78 -6.31
N GLN A 142 11.58 -14.60 -7.17
CA GLN A 142 11.05 -15.89 -7.57
C GLN A 142 10.93 -16.84 -6.36
N ARG A 143 11.98 -16.94 -5.54
CA ARG A 143 11.96 -17.76 -4.32
C ARG A 143 10.87 -17.32 -3.35
N ARG A 144 10.70 -16.01 -3.14
CA ARG A 144 9.61 -15.47 -2.30
C ARG A 144 8.23 -15.82 -2.84
N ARG A 145 8.04 -15.79 -4.17
CA ARG A 145 6.77 -16.21 -4.80
C ARG A 145 6.51 -17.70 -4.59
N GLN A 146 7.52 -18.54 -4.81
CA GLN A 146 7.40 -19.99 -4.61
C GLN A 146 7.07 -20.34 -3.15
N ILE A 147 7.70 -19.67 -2.18
CA ILE A 147 7.41 -19.88 -0.76
C ILE A 147 5.96 -19.49 -0.46
N LYS A 148 5.51 -18.32 -0.94
CA LYS A 148 4.13 -17.87 -0.76
C LYS A 148 3.12 -18.84 -1.38
N GLU A 149 3.40 -19.32 -2.59
CA GLU A 149 2.55 -20.29 -3.27
C GLU A 149 2.45 -21.61 -2.48
N LYS A 150 3.57 -22.12 -1.97
CA LYS A 150 3.57 -23.33 -1.15
C LYS A 150 2.79 -23.15 0.14
N ILE A 151 2.94 -22.00 0.82
CA ILE A 151 2.17 -21.68 2.03
C ILE A 151 0.68 -21.68 1.70
N PHE A 152 0.29 -21.00 0.62
CA PHE A 152 -1.09 -20.94 0.17
C PHE A 152 -1.67 -22.32 -0.16
N GLN A 153 -0.92 -23.16 -0.88
CA GLN A 153 -1.35 -24.53 -1.20
C GLN A 153 -1.52 -25.38 0.06
N ASN A 154 -0.60 -25.26 1.02
CA ASN A 154 -0.70 -25.97 2.29
C ASN A 154 -1.91 -25.51 3.10
N GLU A 155 -2.22 -24.21 3.13
CA GLU A 155 -3.41 -23.67 3.77
C GLU A 155 -4.69 -24.22 3.15
N LEU A 156 -4.77 -24.28 1.81
CA LEU A 156 -5.92 -24.88 1.12
C LEU A 156 -6.08 -26.37 1.43
N LEU A 157 -5.00 -27.14 1.41
CA LEU A 157 -5.01 -28.55 1.76
C LEU A 157 -5.43 -28.76 3.22
N ALA A 158 -4.99 -27.89 4.14
CA ALA A 158 -5.40 -27.93 5.53
C ALA A 158 -6.90 -27.65 5.69
N LEU A 159 -7.46 -26.68 4.97
CA LEU A 159 -8.90 -26.40 4.97
C LEU A 159 -9.73 -27.58 4.43
N ILE A 160 -9.28 -28.20 3.34
CA ILE A 160 -9.95 -29.38 2.77
C ILE A 160 -9.90 -30.54 3.78
N LYS A 161 -8.74 -30.76 4.40
CA LYS A 161 -8.57 -31.79 5.42
C LYS A 161 -9.50 -31.55 6.61
N GLN A 162 -9.56 -30.31 7.13
CA GLN A 162 -10.47 -29.93 8.20
C GLN A 162 -11.93 -30.13 7.83
N ALA A 163 -12.32 -29.79 6.60
CA ALA A 163 -13.68 -30.00 6.11
C ALA A 163 -14.04 -31.48 6.00
N ASN A 164 -13.10 -32.33 5.56
CA ASN A 164 -13.31 -33.78 5.46
C ASN A 164 -13.34 -34.47 6.84
N GLU A 165 -12.54 -33.99 7.79
CA GLU A 165 -12.48 -34.49 9.17
C GLU A 165 -13.61 -33.91 10.05
N PHE A 166 -14.42 -33.00 9.52
CA PHE A 166 -15.48 -32.36 10.28
C PHE A 166 -16.60 -33.35 10.64
N SER A 167 -16.71 -33.67 11.93
CA SER A 167 -17.86 -34.37 12.50
C SER A 167 -18.75 -33.40 13.25
N ALA A 168 -20.03 -33.35 12.88
CA ALA A 168 -21.00 -32.44 13.50
C ALA A 168 -21.21 -32.74 14.99
N GLU A 169 -21.24 -34.02 15.36
CA GLU A 169 -21.37 -34.46 16.76
C GLU A 169 -20.17 -34.00 17.60
N GLY A 170 -18.96 -34.21 17.08
CA GLY A 170 -17.74 -33.75 17.73
C GLY A 170 -17.73 -32.23 17.94
N TYR A 171 -18.15 -31.47 16.92
CA TYR A 171 -18.25 -30.01 17.02
C TYR A 171 -19.24 -29.56 18.11
N VAL A 172 -20.41 -30.21 18.21
CA VAL A 172 -21.42 -29.87 19.23
C VAL A 172 -20.91 -30.25 20.63
N ALA A 173 -20.31 -31.43 20.79
CA ALA A 173 -19.72 -31.85 22.06
C ALA A 173 -18.65 -30.85 22.54
N ASP A 174 -17.73 -30.46 21.66
CA ASP A 174 -16.67 -29.49 21.94
C ASP A 174 -17.24 -28.12 22.35
N LYS A 175 -18.37 -27.72 21.75
CA LYS A 175 -19.09 -26.48 22.11
C LYS A 175 -19.75 -26.58 23.49
N LEU A 176 -20.40 -27.69 23.81
CA LEU A 176 -20.99 -27.93 25.11
C LEU A 176 -19.92 -27.99 26.20
N GLU A 177 -18.79 -28.66 25.95
CA GLU A 177 -17.65 -28.70 26.87
C GLU A 177 -17.11 -27.29 27.15
N ARG A 178 -16.89 -26.47 26.12
CA ARG A 178 -16.44 -25.08 26.31
C ARG A 178 -17.45 -24.20 27.05
N ALA A 179 -18.75 -24.43 26.84
CA ALA A 179 -19.79 -23.71 27.55
C ALA A 179 -19.86 -24.11 29.03
N ASN A 180 -19.64 -25.39 29.32
CA ASN A 180 -19.64 -25.93 30.67
C ASN A 180 -18.29 -25.74 31.39
N HIS A 181 -17.22 -25.41 30.66
CA HIS A 181 -15.88 -25.21 31.21
C HIS A 181 -15.83 -23.97 32.10
N THR A 182 -15.47 -24.17 33.38
CA THR A 182 -15.28 -23.10 34.35
C THR A 182 -13.84 -22.57 34.27
N PRO A 183 -13.59 -21.35 33.75
CA PRO A 183 -12.25 -20.83 33.61
C PRO A 183 -11.61 -20.57 34.98
N LEU A 184 -10.32 -20.88 35.09
CA LEU A 184 -9.55 -20.57 36.29
C LEU A 184 -9.43 -19.05 36.48
N PRO A 185 -9.48 -18.56 37.74
CA PRO A 185 -9.27 -17.15 38.01
C PRO A 185 -7.84 -16.75 37.62
N THR A 186 -7.67 -15.62 36.94
CA THR A 186 -6.34 -15.12 36.52
C THR A 186 -5.51 -14.56 37.69
N ARG A 187 -6.15 -14.30 38.83
CA ARG A 187 -5.55 -13.70 40.02
C ARG A 187 -5.94 -14.47 41.27
N TRP A 188 -5.01 -14.55 42.21
CA TRP A 188 -5.23 -15.09 43.55
C TRP A 188 -4.86 -14.03 44.59
N LYS A 189 -5.78 -13.68 45.50
CA LYS A 189 -5.58 -12.62 46.51
C LYS A 189 -4.92 -11.35 45.92
N HIS A 190 -5.49 -10.88 44.81
CA HIS A 190 -5.05 -9.70 44.04
C HIS A 190 -3.68 -9.79 43.35
N LYS A 191 -2.97 -10.92 43.45
CA LYS A 191 -1.70 -11.16 42.74
C LYS A 191 -1.95 -11.98 41.48
N ARG A 192 -1.28 -11.65 40.37
CA ARG A 192 -1.26 -12.50 39.17
C ARG A 192 -0.25 -13.61 39.39
N LEU A 193 -0.72 -14.84 39.40
CA LEU A 193 0.13 -16.03 39.52
C LEU A 193 0.01 -16.88 38.24
N PRO A 194 1.03 -17.66 37.91
CA PRO A 194 0.94 -18.72 36.90
C PRO A 194 -0.24 -19.67 37.16
N GLU A 195 -0.86 -20.15 36.09
CA GLU A 195 -2.07 -21.00 36.12
C GLU A 195 -1.90 -22.24 37.02
N PHE A 196 -0.77 -22.94 36.92
CA PHE A 196 -0.49 -24.13 37.73
C PHE A 196 -0.48 -23.85 39.24
N ILE A 197 0.00 -22.68 39.67
CA ILE A 197 -0.01 -22.29 41.10
C ILE A 197 -1.43 -22.05 41.55
N ILE A 198 -2.25 -21.39 40.72
CA ILE A 198 -3.65 -21.13 41.01
C ILE A 198 -4.44 -22.44 41.11
N ARG A 199 -4.19 -23.42 40.23
CA ARG A 199 -4.79 -24.77 40.31
C ARG A 199 -4.43 -25.48 41.62
N GLN A 200 -3.18 -25.39 42.06
CA GLN A 200 -2.76 -25.93 43.36
C GLN A 200 -3.42 -25.22 44.54
N LEU A 201 -3.52 -23.87 44.49
CA LEU A 201 -4.16 -23.08 45.54
C LEU A 201 -5.67 -23.32 45.64
N LEU A 202 -6.31 -23.65 44.52
CA LEU A 202 -7.71 -24.08 44.45
C LEU A 202 -7.91 -25.56 44.83
N GLY A 203 -6.83 -26.32 45.07
CA GLY A 203 -6.90 -27.74 45.43
C GLY A 203 -7.26 -28.68 44.27
N ILE A 204 -7.20 -28.19 43.02
CA ILE A 204 -7.53 -28.98 41.82
C ILE A 204 -6.38 -29.94 41.48
N ASP A 205 -5.13 -29.45 41.59
CA ASP A 205 -3.93 -30.24 41.32
C ASP A 205 -3.22 -30.66 42.61
N LYS A 206 -2.55 -31.82 42.55
CA LYS A 206 -1.64 -32.26 43.62
C LYS A 206 -0.47 -31.29 43.73
N LYS A 207 -0.02 -31.04 44.97
CA LYS A 207 1.14 -30.18 45.25
C LYS A 207 2.39 -30.78 44.61
N ILE A 208 2.89 -30.16 43.55
CA ILE A 208 4.12 -30.60 42.87
C ILE A 208 5.31 -30.17 43.73
N ASN A 209 6.19 -31.11 44.05
CA ASN A 209 7.42 -30.83 44.79
C ASN A 209 8.47 -30.29 43.80
N TYR A 210 8.58 -28.96 43.69
CA TYR A 210 9.50 -28.30 42.77
C TYR A 210 10.95 -28.67 43.12
N LYS A 211 11.63 -29.41 42.25
CA LYS A 211 13.10 -29.45 42.24
C LYS A 211 13.58 -28.25 41.42
N HIS A 212 14.39 -27.40 42.02
CA HIS A 212 14.85 -26.12 41.43
C HIS A 212 15.85 -26.28 40.27
N THR A 213 16.07 -27.51 39.77
CA THR A 213 17.22 -27.87 38.94
C THR A 213 16.94 -28.00 37.44
N ASP A 214 15.72 -27.76 36.98
CA ASP A 214 15.42 -27.83 35.54
C ASP A 214 15.90 -26.55 34.84
N VAL A 215 17.19 -26.56 34.50
CA VAL A 215 17.84 -25.56 33.66
C VAL A 215 17.16 -25.60 32.29
N TYR A 216 16.43 -24.55 31.95
CA TYR A 216 15.86 -24.38 30.62
C TYR A 216 17.00 -24.31 29.60
N LYS A 217 17.07 -25.31 28.71
CA LYS A 217 17.99 -25.32 27.57
C LYS A 217 17.54 -24.20 26.61
N ALA A 218 18.36 -23.15 26.53
CA ALA A 218 18.15 -22.00 25.64
C ALA A 218 18.17 -22.41 24.17
#